data_AF-A0A0X3WGQ1-F1
#
_entry.id   AF-A0A0X3WGQ1-F1
#
_cell.length_a   1.000
_cell.length_b   1.000
_cell.length_c   1.000
_cell.angle_alpha   90.00
_cell.angle_beta   90.00
_cell.angle_gamma   90.00
#
_symmetry.space_group_name_H-M   'P 1'
#
loop_
_entity.id
_entity.type
_entity.pdbx_description
1 polymer ?
#
loop_
_entity_poly.entity_id
_entity_poly.type
_entity_poly.pdbx_seq_one_letter_code
_entity_poly.pdbx_strand_id
1 'polypeptide(L)'
;MTKMNREAVIAEALALLDEVGLDAVSTRRLAKRLNVEQPSLYWYFRTKKDLLAAMAEAAMTPHATAPLPTPDDDWRDWFLDNTRSFRRTLLMRRDGARLHAGSTPTGNLDRIRRKMGFLVASGVPEREAQMAMLAASRFTVGSVLEEQADTGPGDSADLPADVPVIDHSSAFEAGLALILNGLVHRTGV
;
A
#
# COMPACT_ATOMS: atom_id res chain seq x y z
N MET A 1 -16.14 -11.57 -26.16
CA MET A 1 -15.91 -10.14 -25.85
C MET A 1 -16.30 -9.90 -24.41
N THR A 2 -15.32 -9.78 -23.51
CA THR A 2 -15.58 -9.40 -22.12
C THR A 2 -16.16 -7.99 -22.14
N LYS A 3 -17.36 -7.82 -21.57
CA LYS A 3 -18.05 -6.53 -21.55
C LYS A 3 -17.15 -5.52 -20.83
N MET A 4 -16.73 -4.47 -21.53
CA MET A 4 -15.92 -3.40 -20.94
C MET A 4 -16.75 -2.72 -19.84
N ASN A 5 -16.32 -2.86 -18.59
CA ASN A 5 -16.89 -2.20 -17.44
C ASN A 5 -15.77 -1.51 -16.64
N ARG A 6 -16.15 -0.73 -15.62
CA ARG A 6 -15.19 0.05 -14.84
C ARG A 6 -14.12 -0.82 -14.19
N GLU A 7 -14.49 -1.98 -13.63
CA GLU A 7 -13.53 -2.89 -13.00
C GLU A 7 -12.52 -3.47 -14.01
N ALA A 8 -12.98 -3.89 -15.19
CA ALA A 8 -12.12 -4.44 -16.23
C ALA A 8 -11.10 -3.40 -16.72
N VAL A 9 -11.50 -2.14 -16.88
CA VAL A 9 -10.57 -1.05 -17.25
C VAL A 9 -9.51 -0.84 -16.16
N ILE A 10 -9.88 -0.90 -14.87
CA ILE A 10 -8.94 -0.77 -13.75
C ILE A 10 -7.96 -1.96 -13.72
N ALA A 11 -8.47 -3.18 -13.91
CA ALA A 11 -7.63 -4.38 -13.94
C ALA A 11 -6.57 -4.29 -15.06
N GLU A 12 -6.95 -3.85 -16.26
CA GLU A 12 -6.01 -3.65 -17.36
C GLU A 12 -5.05 -2.48 -17.13
N ALA A 13 -5.48 -1.43 -16.41
CA ALA A 13 -4.60 -0.34 -16.02
C ALA A 13 -3.55 -0.77 -14.98
N LEU A 14 -3.92 -1.64 -14.04
CA LEU A 14 -2.99 -2.25 -13.07
C LEU A 14 -2.03 -3.23 -13.76
N ALA A 15 -2.51 -4.03 -14.73
CA ALA A 15 -1.63 -4.86 -15.54
C ALA A 15 -0.63 -4.03 -16.35
N LEU A 16 -1.09 -2.92 -16.94
CA LEU A 16 -0.22 -1.97 -17.63
C LEU A 16 0.82 -1.34 -16.67
N LEU A 17 0.43 -1.02 -15.44
CA LEU A 17 1.34 -0.52 -14.40
C LEU A 17 2.48 -1.51 -14.14
N ASP A 18 2.15 -2.79 -13.96
CA ASP A 18 3.16 -3.83 -13.71
C ASP A 18 4.15 -3.96 -14.88
N GLU A 19 3.67 -3.83 -16.11
CA GLU A 19 4.49 -3.90 -17.32
C GLU A 19 5.42 -2.70 -17.51
N VAL A 20 4.89 -1.47 -17.38
CA VAL A 20 5.61 -0.26 -17.84
C VAL A 20 6.03 0.70 -16.74
N GLY A 21 5.53 0.51 -15.50
CA GLY A 21 5.75 1.43 -14.39
C GLY A 21 4.86 2.68 -14.46
N LEU A 22 4.73 3.36 -13.31
CA LEU A 22 3.74 4.40 -13.06
C LEU A 22 3.88 5.61 -14.00
N ASP A 23 5.13 6.03 -14.29
CA ASP A 23 5.41 7.18 -15.14
C ASP A 23 4.95 6.95 -16.59
N ALA A 24 4.97 5.71 -17.03
CA ALA A 24 4.61 5.30 -18.39
C ALA A 24 3.11 5.00 -18.54
N VAL A 25 2.34 4.87 -17.45
CA VAL A 25 0.88 4.72 -17.50
C VAL A 25 0.22 5.98 -18.06
N SER A 26 -0.60 5.82 -19.10
CA SER A 26 -1.38 6.91 -19.71
C SER A 26 -2.69 6.40 -20.30
N THR A 27 -3.71 7.27 -20.37
CA THR A 27 -5.01 6.93 -20.98
C THR A 27 -4.86 6.50 -22.44
N ARG A 28 -3.92 7.07 -23.18
CA ARG A 28 -3.61 6.67 -24.56
C ARG A 28 -3.07 5.24 -24.66
N ARG A 29 -2.10 4.87 -23.80
CA ARG A 29 -1.56 3.49 -23.78
C ARG A 29 -2.61 2.49 -23.33
N LEU A 30 -3.43 2.85 -22.33
CA LEU A 30 -4.54 2.02 -21.86
C LEU A 30 -5.59 1.80 -22.95
N ALA A 31 -5.98 2.85 -23.69
CA ALA A 31 -6.93 2.76 -24.80
C ALA A 31 -6.41 1.82 -25.90
N LYS A 32 -5.14 1.98 -26.29
CA LYS A 32 -4.46 1.07 -27.23
C LYS A 32 -4.47 -0.38 -26.75
N ARG A 33 -4.16 -0.62 -25.47
CA ARG A 33 -4.16 -1.94 -24.86
C ARG A 33 -5.55 -2.59 -24.88
N LEU A 34 -6.58 -1.81 -24.57
CA LEU A 34 -7.98 -2.26 -24.58
C LEU A 34 -8.58 -2.36 -25.99
N ASN A 35 -7.84 -1.97 -27.02
CA ASN A 35 -8.31 -1.85 -28.41
C ASN A 35 -9.60 -1.01 -28.52
N VAL A 36 -9.61 0.14 -27.84
CA VAL A 36 -10.70 1.12 -27.88
C VAL A 36 -10.16 2.51 -28.18
N GLU A 37 -11.03 3.39 -28.63
CA GLU A 37 -10.72 4.81 -28.80
C GLU A 37 -10.56 5.50 -27.44
N GLN A 38 -9.63 6.45 -27.34
CA GLN A 38 -9.37 7.17 -26.09
C GLN A 38 -10.63 7.85 -25.51
N PRO A 39 -11.54 8.42 -26.33
CA PRO A 39 -12.83 8.91 -25.86
C PRO A 39 -13.67 7.90 -25.07
N SER A 40 -13.54 6.61 -25.36
CA SER A 40 -14.28 5.56 -24.65
C SER A 40 -13.89 5.47 -23.17
N LEU A 41 -12.66 5.86 -22.81
CA LEU A 41 -12.19 5.85 -21.42
C LEU A 41 -12.79 7.00 -20.59
N TYR A 42 -13.16 8.12 -21.20
CA TYR A 42 -13.75 9.27 -20.48
C TYR A 42 -15.10 8.95 -19.84
N TRP A 43 -15.81 7.92 -20.35
CA TRP A 43 -17.03 7.42 -19.73
C TRP A 43 -16.78 6.82 -18.34
N TYR A 44 -15.58 6.27 -18.09
CA TYR A 44 -15.21 5.67 -16.81
C TYR A 44 -14.38 6.61 -15.93
N PHE A 45 -13.47 7.37 -16.54
CA PHE A 45 -12.52 8.25 -15.83
C PHE A 45 -12.35 9.57 -16.57
N ARG A 46 -12.76 10.68 -15.94
CA ARG A 46 -12.71 12.01 -16.59
C ARG A 46 -11.27 12.50 -16.74
N THR A 47 -10.39 12.13 -15.82
CA THR A 47 -8.99 12.55 -15.80
C THR A 47 -8.03 11.39 -15.54
N LYS A 48 -6.73 11.56 -15.84
CA LYS A 48 -5.68 10.62 -15.42
C LYS A 48 -5.67 10.46 -13.89
N LYS A 49 -5.94 11.52 -13.15
CA LYS A 49 -6.01 11.50 -11.69
C LYS A 49 -7.13 10.58 -11.19
N ASP A 50 -8.30 10.61 -11.82
CA ASP A 50 -9.43 9.73 -11.46
C ASP A 50 -9.10 8.25 -11.72
N LEU A 51 -8.41 7.97 -12.83
CA LEU A 51 -7.93 6.63 -13.13
C LEU A 51 -6.91 6.17 -12.07
N LEU A 52 -5.90 6.98 -11.75
CA LEU A 52 -4.89 6.64 -10.75
C LEU A 52 -5.49 6.44 -9.35
N ALA A 53 -6.46 7.27 -8.96
CA ALA A 53 -7.17 7.10 -7.69
C ALA A 53 -7.93 5.77 -7.65
N ALA A 54 -8.63 5.41 -8.73
CA ALA A 54 -9.34 4.14 -8.83
C ALA A 54 -8.39 2.92 -8.85
N MET A 55 -7.23 3.06 -9.51
CA MET A 55 -6.17 2.04 -9.48
C MET A 55 -5.62 1.87 -8.06
N ALA A 56 -5.33 2.96 -7.35
CA ALA A 56 -4.84 2.90 -5.98
C ALA A 56 -5.84 2.22 -5.03
N GLU A 57 -7.11 2.57 -5.14
CA GLU A 57 -8.19 1.93 -4.37
C GLU A 57 -8.27 0.42 -4.66
N ALA A 58 -8.27 0.04 -5.94
CA ALA A 58 -8.32 -1.37 -6.34
C ALA A 58 -7.07 -2.16 -5.91
N ALA A 59 -5.87 -1.57 -6.05
CA ALA A 59 -4.62 -2.18 -5.61
C ALA A 59 -4.59 -2.41 -4.10
N MET A 60 -5.26 -1.56 -3.32
CA MET A 60 -5.37 -1.68 -1.87
C MET A 60 -6.41 -2.70 -1.39
N THR A 61 -7.21 -3.30 -2.28
CA THR A 61 -8.26 -4.27 -1.94
C THR A 61 -7.76 -5.39 -1.01
N PRO A 62 -6.61 -6.06 -1.25
CA PRO A 62 -6.14 -7.15 -0.39
C PRO A 62 -5.98 -6.74 1.08
N HIS A 63 -5.44 -5.55 1.35
CA HIS A 63 -5.35 -5.02 2.71
C HIS A 63 -6.70 -4.49 3.21
N ALA A 64 -7.45 -3.82 2.33
CA ALA A 64 -8.74 -3.24 2.67
C ALA A 64 -9.77 -4.30 3.07
N THR A 65 -9.70 -5.52 2.52
CA THR A 65 -10.60 -6.64 2.84
C THR A 65 -9.99 -7.68 3.79
N ALA A 66 -8.77 -7.45 4.30
CA ALA A 66 -8.16 -8.33 5.29
C ALA A 66 -9.08 -8.50 6.52
N PRO A 67 -9.06 -9.63 7.23
CA PRO A 67 -9.87 -9.81 8.44
C PRO A 67 -9.69 -8.65 9.43
N LEU A 68 -10.80 -8.20 10.01
CA LEU A 68 -10.76 -7.25 11.13
C LEU A 68 -10.44 -8.00 12.42
N PRO A 69 -9.83 -7.34 13.42
CA PRO A 69 -9.57 -7.97 14.70
C PRO A 69 -10.88 -8.36 15.39
N THR A 70 -10.80 -9.42 16.18
CA THR A 70 -11.81 -9.92 17.11
C THR A 70 -11.36 -9.64 18.54
N PRO A 71 -12.28 -9.65 19.53
CA PRO A 71 -11.93 -9.39 20.93
C PRO A 71 -10.90 -10.36 21.53
N ASP A 72 -10.75 -11.55 20.96
CA ASP A 72 -9.84 -12.59 21.46
C ASP A 72 -8.41 -12.48 20.90
N ASP A 73 -8.18 -11.58 19.94
CA ASP A 73 -6.86 -11.37 19.34
C ASP A 73 -5.92 -10.61 20.28
N ASP A 74 -4.63 -10.97 20.30
CA ASP A 74 -3.61 -10.11 20.92
C ASP A 74 -3.38 -8.87 20.05
N TRP A 75 -3.48 -7.69 20.66
CA TRP A 75 -3.42 -6.43 19.92
C TRP A 75 -2.05 -6.15 19.29
N ARG A 76 -0.96 -6.70 19.85
CA ARG A 76 0.41 -6.52 19.35
C ARG A 76 0.60 -7.34 18.10
N ASP A 77 0.24 -8.63 18.17
CA ASP A 77 0.31 -9.54 17.03
C ASP A 77 -0.58 -9.02 15.89
N TRP A 78 -1.79 -8.59 16.21
CA TRP A 78 -2.68 -7.98 15.24
C TRP A 78 -2.10 -6.70 14.61
N PHE A 79 -1.48 -5.81 15.40
CA PHE A 79 -0.88 -4.58 14.90
C PHE A 79 0.27 -4.87 13.91
N LEU A 80 1.12 -5.86 14.24
CA LEU A 80 2.19 -6.31 13.36
C LEU A 80 1.62 -6.87 12.06
N ASP A 81 0.64 -7.78 12.15
CA ASP A 81 0.07 -8.45 10.99
C ASP A 81 -0.73 -7.52 10.09
N ASN A 82 -1.43 -6.54 10.68
CA ASN A 82 -2.07 -5.46 9.94
C ASN A 82 -1.02 -4.65 9.14
N THR A 83 0.11 -4.32 9.75
CA THR A 83 1.17 -3.53 9.11
C THR A 83 1.89 -4.34 8.02
N ARG A 84 2.18 -5.62 8.27
CA ARG A 84 2.73 -6.56 7.27
C ARG A 84 1.78 -6.75 6.09
N SER A 85 0.49 -6.89 6.36
CA SER A 85 -0.55 -6.96 5.32
C SER A 85 -0.55 -5.72 4.44
N PHE A 86 -0.36 -4.54 5.04
CA PHE A 86 -0.23 -3.29 4.29
C PHE A 86 1.02 -3.30 3.40
N ARG A 87 2.19 -3.60 3.95
CA ARG A 87 3.46 -3.73 3.19
C ARG A 87 3.31 -4.68 2.01
N ARG A 88 2.84 -5.91 2.27
CA ARG A 88 2.64 -6.93 1.24
C ARG A 88 1.74 -6.44 0.12
N THR A 89 0.68 -5.70 0.45
CA THR A 89 -0.25 -5.15 -0.55
C THR A 89 0.40 -4.08 -1.42
N LEU A 90 1.22 -3.19 -0.86
CA LEU A 90 1.97 -2.20 -1.65
C LEU A 90 3.00 -2.86 -2.59
N LEU A 91 3.61 -3.96 -2.15
CA LEU A 91 4.60 -4.72 -2.93
C LEU A 91 3.99 -5.61 -4.03
N MET A 92 2.67 -5.83 -4.04
CA MET A 92 2.01 -6.65 -5.06
C MET A 92 2.06 -6.06 -6.47
N ARG A 93 2.34 -4.76 -6.60
CA ARG A 93 2.35 -4.03 -7.88
C ARG A 93 3.61 -3.22 -8.03
N ARG A 94 4.11 -3.12 -9.25
CA ARG A 94 5.21 -2.19 -9.58
C ARG A 94 4.79 -0.76 -9.26
N ASP A 95 5.67 0.02 -8.63
CA ASP A 95 5.39 1.39 -8.16
C ASP A 95 4.15 1.49 -7.23
N GLY A 96 3.74 0.40 -6.57
CA GLY A 96 2.53 0.34 -5.75
C GLY A 96 2.53 1.36 -4.60
N ALA A 97 3.68 1.62 -3.96
CA ALA A 97 3.79 2.64 -2.93
C ALA A 97 3.69 4.06 -3.50
N ARG A 98 4.25 4.33 -4.69
CA ARG A 98 4.10 5.62 -5.39
C ARG A 98 2.65 5.86 -5.80
N LEU A 99 1.98 4.83 -6.33
CA LEU A 99 0.56 4.88 -6.68
C LEU A 99 -0.30 5.21 -5.45
N HIS A 100 -0.02 4.56 -4.31
CA HIS A 100 -0.70 4.81 -3.05
C HIS A 100 -0.49 6.26 -2.57
N ALA A 101 0.76 6.72 -2.49
CA ALA A 101 1.12 8.05 -1.98
C ALA A 101 0.56 9.19 -2.83
N GLY A 102 0.43 9.00 -4.15
CA GLY A 102 -0.14 9.98 -5.07
C GLY A 102 -1.68 10.05 -5.07
N SER A 103 -2.35 9.19 -4.29
CA SER A 103 -3.81 9.09 -4.25
C SER A 103 -4.39 9.68 -2.96
N THR A 104 -5.60 10.23 -3.02
CA THR A 104 -6.34 10.61 -1.82
C THR A 104 -7.01 9.36 -1.26
N PRO A 105 -6.84 9.01 0.03
CA PRO A 105 -7.49 7.84 0.60
C PRO A 105 -9.02 7.99 0.52
N THR A 106 -9.68 7.16 -0.29
CA THR A 106 -11.13 6.92 -0.26
C THR A 106 -11.49 5.78 0.71
N GLY A 107 -10.60 5.53 1.67
CA GLY A 107 -10.65 4.37 2.56
C GLY A 107 -11.96 4.25 3.32
N ASN A 108 -12.36 3.02 3.60
CA ASN A 108 -13.56 2.71 4.36
C ASN A 108 -13.39 3.18 5.83
N LEU A 109 -13.89 4.38 6.13
CA LEU A 109 -13.82 5.01 7.45
C LEU A 109 -14.33 4.10 8.58
N ASP A 110 -15.31 3.26 8.29
CA ASP A 110 -15.85 2.33 9.27
C ASP A 110 -14.85 1.22 9.64
N ARG A 111 -14.04 0.76 8.68
CA ARG A 111 -12.97 -0.20 8.97
C ARG A 111 -11.85 0.44 9.78
N ILE A 112 -11.50 1.69 9.49
CA ILE A 112 -10.55 2.47 10.31
C ILE A 112 -11.08 2.58 11.74
N ARG A 113 -12.37 2.92 11.90
CA ARG A 113 -13.02 2.99 13.21
C ARG A 113 -12.97 1.67 13.97
N ARG A 114 -13.22 0.54 13.30
CA ARG A 114 -13.17 -0.80 13.92
C ARG A 114 -11.76 -1.19 14.37
N LYS A 115 -10.74 -0.93 13.54
CA LYS A 115 -9.33 -1.12 13.91
C LYS A 115 -8.93 -0.29 15.13
N MET A 116 -9.31 0.98 15.14
CA MET A 116 -9.05 1.89 16.27
C MET A 116 -9.80 1.47 17.53
N GLY A 117 -11.08 1.09 17.40
CA GLY A 117 -11.89 0.62 18.51
C GLY A 117 -11.33 -0.63 19.17
N PHE A 118 -10.78 -1.56 18.39
CA PHE A 118 -10.10 -2.75 18.91
C PHE A 118 -8.85 -2.41 19.74
N LEU A 119 -7.96 -1.55 19.23
CA LEU A 119 -6.77 -1.12 19.97
C LEU A 119 -7.16 -0.45 21.30
N VAL A 120 -8.17 0.42 21.28
CA VAL A 120 -8.67 1.09 22.48
C VAL A 120 -9.31 0.11 23.47
N ALA A 121 -10.11 -0.83 22.99
CA ALA A 121 -10.71 -1.89 23.83
C ALA A 121 -9.65 -2.80 24.46
N SER A 122 -8.48 -2.92 23.82
CA SER A 122 -7.32 -3.68 24.32
C SER A 122 -6.48 -2.91 25.35
N GLY A 123 -6.91 -1.70 25.74
CA GLY A 123 -6.24 -0.86 26.74
C GLY A 123 -5.27 0.17 26.17
N VAL A 124 -5.04 0.20 24.85
CA VAL A 124 -4.17 1.19 24.21
C VAL A 124 -4.86 2.56 24.21
N PRO A 125 -4.28 3.62 24.82
CA PRO A 125 -4.87 4.95 24.78
C PRO A 125 -5.10 5.44 23.34
N GLU A 126 -6.26 6.05 23.08
CA GLU A 126 -6.71 6.42 21.72
C GLU A 126 -5.67 7.22 20.94
N ARG A 127 -5.07 8.23 21.58
CA ARG A 127 -4.02 9.05 20.96
C ARG A 127 -2.80 8.23 20.57
N GLU A 128 -2.41 7.26 21.39
CA GLU A 128 -1.26 6.41 21.13
C GLU A 128 -1.54 5.41 20.02
N ALA A 129 -2.73 4.80 20.02
CA ALA A 129 -3.20 3.96 18.91
C ALA A 129 -3.19 4.74 17.58
N GLN A 130 -3.70 5.98 17.58
CA GLN A 130 -3.76 6.81 16.38
C GLN A 130 -2.36 7.14 15.86
N MET A 131 -1.48 7.60 16.75
CA MET A 131 -0.10 7.95 16.39
C MET A 131 0.69 6.73 15.92
N ALA A 132 0.53 5.57 16.54
CA ALA A 132 1.19 4.34 16.13
C ALA A 132 0.71 3.86 14.76
N MET A 133 -0.61 3.86 14.49
CA MET A 133 -1.16 3.51 13.18
C MET A 133 -0.66 4.46 12.08
N LEU A 134 -0.60 5.77 12.35
CA LEU A 134 -0.05 6.77 11.42
C LEU A 134 1.46 6.57 11.21
N ALA A 135 2.22 6.31 12.27
CA ALA A 135 3.66 6.09 12.20
C ALA A 135 3.97 4.82 11.41
N ALA A 136 3.33 3.69 11.73
CA ALA A 136 3.47 2.43 11.01
C ALA A 136 3.08 2.55 9.54
N SER A 137 1.99 3.26 9.23
CA SER A 137 1.59 3.51 7.83
C SER A 137 2.64 4.31 7.06
N ARG A 138 3.15 5.42 7.61
CA ARG A 138 4.16 6.26 6.95
C ARG A 138 5.49 5.54 6.81
N PHE A 139 5.92 4.84 7.86
CA PHE A 139 7.10 3.98 7.84
C PHE A 139 6.99 2.92 6.74
N THR A 140 5.85 2.24 6.64
CA THR A 140 5.62 1.21 5.62
C THR A 140 5.67 1.79 4.21
N VAL A 141 5.03 2.93 3.96
CA VAL A 141 5.07 3.59 2.65
C VAL A 141 6.50 3.99 2.30
N GLY A 142 7.24 4.61 3.23
CA GLY A 142 8.64 4.98 3.01
C GLY A 142 9.55 3.78 2.73
N SER A 143 9.44 2.74 3.55
CA SER A 143 10.21 1.49 3.37
C SER A 143 9.94 0.85 2.01
N VAL A 144 8.68 0.76 1.58
CA VAL A 144 8.35 0.17 0.28
C VAL A 144 8.75 1.09 -0.88
N LEU A 145 8.73 2.42 -0.71
CA LEU A 145 9.24 3.35 -1.73
C LEU A 145 10.73 3.13 -1.99
N GLU A 146 11.54 3.01 -0.95
CA GLU A 146 12.98 2.72 -1.07
C GLU A 146 13.21 1.33 -1.69
N GLU A 147 12.50 0.30 -1.22
CA GLU A 147 12.60 -1.06 -1.76
C GLU A 147 12.18 -1.16 -3.23
N GLN A 148 11.17 -0.41 -3.66
CA GLN A 148 10.73 -0.38 -5.08
C GLN A 148 11.62 0.51 -5.96
N ALA A 149 12.34 1.46 -5.38
CA ALA A 149 13.30 2.31 -6.09
C ALA A 149 14.65 1.62 -6.30
N ASP A 150 15.01 0.69 -5.42
CA ASP A 150 16.20 -0.15 -5.55
C ASP A 150 16.03 -1.09 -6.75
N THR A 151 16.68 -0.76 -7.87
CA THR A 151 16.57 -1.52 -9.13
C THR A 151 17.45 -2.78 -9.14
N GLY A 152 18.07 -3.14 -8.00
CA GLY A 152 18.93 -4.31 -7.85
C GLY A 152 20.39 -4.05 -8.26
N PRO A 153 21.16 -5.10 -8.63
CA PRO A 153 22.61 -5.05 -8.83
C PRO A 153 23.12 -3.97 -9.79
N GLY A 154 22.28 -3.41 -10.66
CA GLY A 154 22.65 -2.35 -11.60
C GLY A 154 22.99 -1.01 -10.92
N ASP A 155 22.28 -0.65 -9.85
CA ASP A 155 22.58 0.55 -9.04
C ASP A 155 23.59 0.26 -7.92
N SER A 156 23.70 -1.01 -7.49
CA SER A 156 24.66 -1.45 -6.47
C SER A 156 26.02 -1.88 -7.03
N ALA A 157 26.17 -1.99 -8.35
CA ALA A 157 27.46 -2.29 -9.00
C ALA A 157 28.52 -1.21 -8.79
N ASP A 158 28.11 0.02 -8.46
CA ASP A 158 29.00 1.13 -8.13
C ASP A 158 29.31 1.25 -6.62
N LEU A 159 28.69 0.42 -5.77
CA LEU A 159 29.00 0.38 -4.34
C LEU A 159 30.26 -0.47 -4.09
N PRO A 160 31.18 -0.01 -3.22
CA PRO A 160 32.34 -0.81 -2.88
C PRO A 160 31.93 -2.13 -2.21
N ALA A 161 32.71 -3.19 -2.45
CA ALA A 161 32.35 -4.57 -2.12
C ALA A 161 32.17 -4.85 -0.61
N ASP A 162 32.51 -3.89 0.25
CA ASP A 162 32.34 -3.93 1.70
C ASP A 162 30.99 -3.37 2.16
N VAL A 163 30.19 -2.78 1.27
CA VAL A 163 28.84 -2.30 1.59
C VAL A 163 27.88 -3.49 1.63
N PRO A 164 27.28 -3.80 2.80
CA PRO A 164 26.33 -4.90 2.90
C PRO A 164 25.07 -4.61 2.09
N VAL A 165 24.60 -5.60 1.32
CA VAL A 165 23.30 -5.55 0.65
C VAL A 165 22.20 -5.39 1.70
N ILE A 166 21.33 -4.40 1.52
CA ILE A 166 20.21 -4.16 2.44
C ILE A 166 19.15 -5.24 2.21
N ASP A 167 18.96 -6.11 3.20
CA ASP A 167 17.76 -6.95 3.26
C ASP A 167 16.58 -6.08 3.70
N HIS A 168 15.84 -5.56 2.71
CA HIS A 168 14.66 -4.71 2.93
C HIS A 168 13.62 -5.37 3.84
N SER A 169 13.48 -6.70 3.78
CA SER A 169 12.51 -7.42 4.62
C SER A 169 12.95 -7.43 6.08
N SER A 170 14.22 -7.73 6.36
CA SER A 170 14.76 -7.70 7.73
C SER A 170 14.78 -6.28 8.29
N ALA A 171 15.14 -5.28 7.48
CA ALA A 171 15.12 -3.87 7.88
C ALA A 171 13.68 -3.40 8.22
N PHE A 172 12.69 -3.81 7.42
CA PHE A 172 11.29 -3.53 7.69
C PHE A 172 10.81 -4.13 9.01
N GLU A 173 11.07 -5.42 9.25
CA GLU A 173 10.65 -6.09 10.49
C GLU A 173 11.32 -5.47 11.72
N ALA A 174 12.61 -5.10 11.63
CA ALA A 174 13.30 -4.41 12.71
C ALA A 174 12.68 -3.03 13.00
N GLY A 175 12.38 -2.24 11.98
CA GLY A 175 11.73 -0.93 12.14
C GLY A 175 10.30 -1.05 12.69
N LEU A 176 9.54 -2.05 12.25
CA LEU A 176 8.20 -2.33 12.76
C LEU A 176 8.24 -2.75 14.24
N ALA A 177 9.21 -3.57 14.64
CA ALA A 177 9.41 -3.95 16.04
C ALA A 177 9.75 -2.74 16.92
N LEU A 178 10.57 -1.80 16.43
CA LEU A 178 10.86 -0.54 17.15
C LEU A 178 9.59 0.28 17.40
N ILE A 179 8.69 0.37 16.42
CA ILE A 179 7.40 1.08 16.56
C ILE A 179 6.52 0.39 17.60
N LEU A 180 6.36 -0.94 17.52
CA LEU A 180 5.56 -1.69 18.49
C LEU A 180 6.12 -1.57 19.90
N ASN A 181 7.43 -1.77 20.09
CA ASN A 181 8.08 -1.68 21.40
C ASN A 181 7.92 -0.27 22.01
N GLY A 182 8.03 0.78 21.19
CA GLY A 182 7.76 2.15 21.62
C GLY A 182 6.32 2.36 22.06
N LEU A 183 5.35 1.76 21.36
CA LEU A 183 3.94 1.79 21.75
C LEU A 183 3.69 1.04 23.07
N VAL A 184 4.21 -0.19 23.21
CA VAL A 184 4.10 -0.99 24.44
C VAL A 184 4.69 -0.22 25.62
N HIS A 185 5.89 0.35 25.48
CA HIS A 185 6.55 1.10 26.53
C HIS A 185 5.74 2.32 27.00
N ARG A 186 5.13 3.06 26.05
CA ARG A 186 4.38 4.29 26.36
C ARG A 186 3.00 4.03 26.95
N THR A 187 2.46 2.84 26.75
CA THR A 187 1.11 2.48 27.20
C THR A 187 1.12 1.65 28.47
N GLY A 188 2.21 0.92 28.75
CA GLY A 188 2.32 0.05 29.92
C GLY A 188 1.38 -1.15 29.88
N VAL A 189 0.76 -1.39 28.71
CA VAL A 189 -0.17 -2.50 28.44
C VAL A 189 0.55 -3.62 27.74
#